data_AF-A0A643F6M0-F1
#
_entry.id   AF-A0A643F6M0-F1
#
_cell.length_a   1.000
_cell.length_b   1.000
_cell.length_c   1.000
_cell.angle_alpha   90.00
_cell.angle_beta   90.00
_cell.angle_gamma   90.00
#
_symmetry.space_group_name_H-M   'P 1'
#
loop_
_entity.id
_entity.type
_entity.pdbx_description
1 polymer ?
#
loop_
_entity_poly.entity_id
_entity_poly.type
_entity_poly.pdbx_seq_one_letter_code
_entity_poly.pdbx_strand_id
1 'polypeptide(L)'
;MDRIKILGTLLEREQQRRDDAARECQALERQARAAQGQVQSLQDYRVEYQQRWSGQFQQSAPIEILRCYHGFVGRLDQAISAQQGVARQADARWQAGRERLRQCELKLATVKRLIDRRQQALRLAADRREQKQSDEAAQRKAWANRQGLAAA
;
A
#
# COMPACT_ATOMS: atom_id res chain seq x y z
N MET A 1 -9.03 -29.93 -10.64
CA MET A 1 -7.96 -29.08 -11.22
C MET A 1 -8.44 -27.67 -11.51
N ASP A 2 -9.61 -27.47 -12.11
CA ASP A 2 -10.09 -26.16 -12.58
C ASP A 2 -10.22 -25.08 -11.49
N ARG A 3 -10.74 -25.44 -10.32
CA ARG A 3 -10.88 -24.48 -9.19
C ARG A 3 -9.56 -23.93 -8.65
N ILE A 4 -8.44 -24.68 -8.73
CA ILE A 4 -7.14 -24.14 -8.29
C ILE A 4 -6.62 -23.14 -9.31
N LYS A 5 -6.78 -23.43 -10.61
CA LYS A 5 -6.39 -22.52 -11.69
C LYS A 5 -7.14 -21.18 -11.56
N ILE A 6 -8.45 -21.22 -11.31
CA ILE A 6 -9.26 -20.01 -11.07
C ILE A 6 -8.74 -19.21 -9.87
N LEU A 7 -8.38 -19.87 -8.76
CA LEU A 7 -7.81 -19.18 -7.60
C LEU A 7 -6.42 -18.60 -7.89
N GLY A 8 -5.61 -19.26 -8.74
CA GLY A 8 -4.34 -18.74 -9.23
C GLY A 8 -4.51 -17.44 -10.02
N THR A 9 -5.44 -17.43 -10.98
CA THR A 9 -5.77 -16.20 -11.74
C THR A 9 -6.32 -15.09 -10.84
N LEU A 10 -7.12 -15.44 -9.81
CA LEU A 10 -7.57 -14.48 -8.82
C LEU A 10 -6.40 -13.92 -8.00
N LEU A 11 -5.44 -14.75 -7.61
CA LEU A 11 -4.25 -14.32 -6.89
C LEU A 11 -3.44 -13.31 -7.71
N GLU A 12 -3.15 -13.63 -8.97
CA GLU A 12 -2.44 -12.73 -9.89
C GLU A 12 -3.16 -11.38 -10.02
N ARG A 13 -4.49 -11.40 -10.18
CA ARG A 13 -5.29 -10.18 -10.25
C ARG A 13 -5.23 -9.35 -8.97
N GLU A 14 -5.31 -9.97 -7.80
CA GLU A 14 -5.20 -9.26 -6.52
C GLU A 14 -3.78 -8.76 -6.24
N GLN A 15 -2.75 -9.46 -6.72
CA GLN A 15 -1.36 -8.97 -6.69
C GLN A 15 -1.21 -7.72 -7.53
N GLN A 16 -1.69 -7.76 -8.78
CA GLN A 16 -1.65 -6.59 -9.67
C GLN A 16 -2.39 -5.39 -9.06
N ARG A 17 -3.58 -5.60 -8.51
CA ARG A 17 -4.35 -4.55 -7.83
C ARG A 17 -3.60 -3.93 -6.65
N ARG A 18 -2.93 -4.74 -5.83
CA ARG A 18 -2.11 -4.28 -4.71
C ARG A 18 -0.92 -3.46 -5.21
N ASP A 19 -0.26 -3.91 -6.27
CA ASP A 19 0.90 -3.21 -6.84
C ASP A 19 0.51 -1.88 -7.47
N ASP A 20 -0.62 -1.83 -8.17
CA ASP A 20 -1.17 -0.59 -8.71
C ASP A 20 -1.56 0.39 -7.59
N ALA A 21 -2.21 -0.10 -6.53
CA ALA A 21 -2.52 0.71 -5.34
C ALA A 21 -1.26 1.21 -4.63
N ALA A 22 -0.19 0.42 -4.58
CA ALA A 22 1.09 0.82 -3.99
C ALA A 22 1.74 1.95 -4.79
N ARG A 23 1.77 1.83 -6.12
CA ARG A 23 2.30 2.87 -7.02
C ARG A 23 1.52 4.18 -6.89
N GLU A 24 0.19 4.10 -6.85
CA GLU A 24 -0.67 5.27 -6.65
C GLU A 24 -0.45 5.91 -5.28
N CYS A 25 -0.40 5.11 -4.20
CA CYS A 25 -0.12 5.59 -2.86
C CYS A 25 1.23 6.33 -2.78
N GLN A 26 2.27 5.79 -3.42
CA GLN A 26 3.58 6.44 -3.48
C GLN A 26 3.55 7.75 -4.28
N ALA A 27 2.79 7.82 -5.37
CA ALA A 27 2.61 9.06 -6.11
C ALA A 27 1.90 10.13 -5.27
N LEU A 28 0.86 9.75 -4.54
CA LEU A 28 0.13 10.64 -3.63
C LEU A 28 1.01 11.12 -2.46
N GLU A 29 1.86 10.25 -1.91
CA GLU A 29 2.82 10.62 -0.88
C GLU A 29 3.78 11.70 -1.38
N ARG A 30 4.34 11.54 -2.59
CA ARG A 30 5.23 12.54 -3.19
C ARG A 30 4.53 13.88 -3.38
N GLN A 31 3.27 13.86 -3.82
CA GLN A 31 2.47 15.09 -3.96
C GLN A 31 2.21 15.77 -2.61
N ALA A 32 1.87 15.01 -1.57
CA ALA A 32 1.67 15.54 -0.22
C ALA A 32 2.95 16.17 0.34
N ARG A 33 4.09 15.47 0.22
CA ARG A 33 5.41 15.98 0.64
C ARG A 33 5.80 17.25 -0.13
N ALA A 34 5.60 17.28 -1.44
CA ALA A 34 5.89 18.46 -2.26
C ALA A 34 5.03 19.66 -1.86
N ALA A 35 3.73 19.46 -1.63
CA ALA A 35 2.83 20.53 -1.19
C ALA A 35 3.21 21.08 0.20
N GLN A 36 3.59 20.20 1.13
CA GLN A 36 4.13 20.60 2.44
C GLN A 36 5.45 21.37 2.31
N GLY A 37 6.36 20.91 1.45
CA GLY A 37 7.61 21.61 1.17
C GLY A 37 7.38 23.05 0.65
N GLN A 38 6.40 23.24 -0.23
CA GLN A 38 6.01 24.58 -0.72
C GLN A 38 5.47 25.49 0.39
N VAL A 39 4.70 24.95 1.35
CA VAL A 39 4.28 25.72 2.53
C VAL A 39 5.50 26.18 3.32
N GLN A 40 6.44 25.26 3.60
CA GLN A 40 7.64 25.57 4.37
C GLN A 40 8.48 26.64 3.67
N SER A 41 8.72 26.50 2.37
CA SER A 41 9.49 27.50 1.61
C SER A 41 8.86 28.89 1.64
N LEU A 42 7.52 29.00 1.59
CA LEU A 42 6.85 30.29 1.72
C LEU A 42 6.95 30.88 3.13
N GLN A 43 6.91 30.03 4.17
CA GLN A 43 7.09 30.44 5.55
C GLN A 43 8.52 30.91 5.82
N ASP A 44 9.52 30.18 5.34
CA ASP A 44 10.93 30.55 5.45
C ASP A 44 11.19 31.87 4.74
N TYR A 45 10.69 32.01 3.52
CA TYR A 45 10.77 33.27 2.76
C TYR A 45 10.12 34.44 3.50
N ARG A 46 8.97 34.23 4.15
CA ARG A 46 8.33 35.25 4.98
C ARG A 46 9.22 35.70 6.13
N VAL A 47 9.84 34.77 6.86
CA VAL A 47 10.72 35.08 7.98
C VAL A 47 11.95 35.84 7.51
N GLU A 48 12.61 35.38 6.45
CA GLU A 48 13.76 36.08 5.86
C GLU A 48 13.39 37.48 5.40
N TYR A 49 12.25 37.64 4.74
CA TYR A 49 11.76 38.93 4.28
C TYR A 49 11.54 39.89 5.45
N GLN A 50 10.89 39.43 6.53
CA GLN A 50 10.67 40.23 7.74
C GLN A 50 11.98 40.65 8.42
N GLN A 51 12.96 39.74 8.49
CA GLN A 51 14.28 40.05 9.06
C GLN A 51 15.02 41.11 8.25
N ARG A 52 15.09 40.96 6.91
CA ARG A 52 15.70 41.95 6.01
C ARG A 52 15.06 43.33 6.18
N TRP A 53 13.73 43.38 6.27
CA TRP A 53 12.98 44.63 6.48
C TRP A 53 13.25 45.26 7.85
N SER A 54 13.32 44.47 8.92
CA SER A 54 13.62 44.99 10.27
C SER A 54 14.99 45.69 10.34
N GLY A 55 15.99 45.21 9.59
CA GLY A 55 17.29 45.86 9.46
C GLY A 55 17.24 47.21 8.74
N GLN A 56 16.36 47.38 7.75
CA GLN A 56 16.18 48.63 7.00
C GLN A 56 15.48 49.73 7.82
N PHE A 57 14.64 49.37 8.81
CA PHE A 57 13.97 50.35 9.68
C PHE A 57 14.90 51.10 10.62
N GLN A 58 16.10 50.59 10.90
CA GLN A 58 17.07 51.28 11.75
C GLN A 58 17.54 52.63 11.18
N GLN A 59 17.26 52.94 9.91
CA GLN A 59 17.73 54.15 9.22
C GLN A 59 16.64 55.16 8.83
N SER A 60 15.38 54.96 9.27
CA SER A 60 14.15 55.71 8.86
C SER A 60 13.62 55.32 7.48
N ALA A 61 12.40 54.80 7.42
CA ALA A 61 11.72 54.40 6.19
C ALA A 61 10.52 55.32 5.87
N PRO A 62 10.31 55.71 4.59
CA PRO A 62 9.13 56.48 4.17
C PRO A 62 7.80 55.74 4.41
N ILE A 63 6.72 56.48 4.67
CA ILE A 63 5.37 55.95 4.90
C ILE A 63 4.84 55.09 3.72
N GLU A 64 5.19 55.44 2.49
CA GLU A 64 4.79 54.70 1.29
C GLU A 64 5.43 53.30 1.24
N ILE A 65 6.67 53.21 1.71
CA ILE A 65 7.43 51.98 1.78
C ILE A 65 6.84 51.04 2.84
N LEU A 66 6.45 51.58 4.00
CA LEU A 66 5.69 50.87 5.03
C LEU A 66 4.39 50.26 4.48
N ARG A 67 3.63 51.03 3.69
CA ARG A 67 2.38 50.55 3.08
C ARG A 67 2.63 49.42 2.08
N CYS A 68 3.66 49.55 1.24
CA CYS A 68 4.06 48.51 0.30
C CYS A 68 4.46 47.21 1.00
N TYR A 69 5.24 47.31 2.08
CA TYR A 69 5.62 46.17 2.91
C TYR A 69 4.40 45.44 3.47
N HIS A 70 3.50 46.15 4.17
CA HIS A 70 2.29 45.54 4.73
C HIS A 70 1.40 44.90 3.66
N GLY A 71 1.26 45.56 2.50
CA GLY A 71 0.49 45.01 1.39
C GLY A 71 1.09 43.72 0.82
N PHE A 72 2.42 43.63 0.73
CA PHE A 72 3.09 42.41 0.28
C PHE A 72 3.00 41.28 1.30
N VAL A 73 3.24 41.57 2.59
CA VAL A 73 3.10 40.56 3.66
C VAL A 73 1.68 40.01 3.70
N GLY A 74 0.66 40.86 3.55
CA GLY A 74 -0.74 40.41 3.49
C GLY A 74 -1.00 39.44 2.32
N ARG A 75 -0.44 39.71 1.13
CA ARG A 75 -0.54 38.77 -0.01
C ARG A 75 0.22 37.47 0.23
N LEU A 76 1.39 37.54 0.87
CA LEU A 76 2.19 36.36 1.21
C LEU A 76 1.46 35.47 2.23
N ASP A 77 0.82 36.06 3.24
CA ASP A 77 0.00 35.33 4.22
C ASP A 77 -1.21 34.66 3.56
N GLN A 78 -1.87 35.33 2.61
CA GLN A 78 -2.94 34.73 1.79
C GLN A 78 -2.43 33.55 0.97
N ALA A 79 -1.28 33.68 0.32
CA ALA A 79 -0.66 32.61 -0.46
C ALA A 79 -0.28 31.41 0.41
N ILE A 80 0.30 31.63 1.59
CA ILE A 80 0.61 30.58 2.58
C ILE A 80 -0.67 29.86 2.99
N SER A 81 -1.73 30.58 3.33
CA SER A 81 -3.02 29.99 3.73
C SER A 81 -3.63 29.13 2.61
N ALA A 82 -3.60 29.62 1.37
CA ALA A 82 -4.05 28.87 0.20
C ALA A 82 -3.22 27.59 0.01
N GLN A 83 -1.89 27.69 0.10
CA GLN A 83 -0.98 26.56 -0.06
C GLN A 83 -1.13 25.53 1.06
N GLN A 84 -1.41 25.96 2.30
CA GLN A 84 -1.76 25.06 3.40
C GLN A 84 -3.06 24.29 3.11
N GLY A 85 -4.04 24.94 2.47
CA GLY A 85 -5.25 24.28 1.98
C GLY A 85 -4.93 23.15 0.98
N VAL A 86 -4.06 23.43 0.01
CA VAL A 86 -3.59 22.43 -0.97
C VAL A 86 -2.86 21.28 -0.29
N ALA A 87 -1.96 21.58 0.66
CA ALA A 87 -1.22 20.57 1.41
C ALA A 87 -2.15 19.65 2.23
N ARG A 88 -3.17 20.21 2.91
CA ARG A 88 -4.19 19.42 3.63
C ARG A 88 -4.97 18.49 2.69
N GLN A 89 -5.35 18.98 1.50
CA GLN A 89 -6.04 18.14 0.52
C GLN A 89 -5.14 17.05 -0.07
N ALA A 90 -3.86 17.34 -0.29
CA ALA A 90 -2.90 16.35 -0.74
C ALA A 90 -2.65 15.27 0.32
N ASP A 91 -2.54 15.65 1.59
CA ASP A 91 -2.43 14.71 2.71
C ASP A 91 -3.67 13.82 2.86
N ALA A 92 -4.87 14.41 2.80
CA ALA A 92 -6.12 13.64 2.84
C ALA A 92 -6.21 12.60 1.70
N ARG A 93 -5.79 12.98 0.49
CA ARG A 93 -5.70 12.05 -0.65
C ARG A 93 -4.69 10.94 -0.40
N TRP A 94 -3.51 11.27 0.15
CA TRP A 94 -2.52 10.27 0.53
C TRP A 94 -3.06 9.29 1.59
N GLN A 95 -3.74 9.76 2.63
CA GLN A 95 -4.36 8.86 3.62
C GLN A 95 -5.41 7.94 3.00
N ALA A 96 -6.25 8.44 2.09
CA ALA A 96 -7.19 7.61 1.34
C ALA A 96 -6.47 6.56 0.47
N GLY A 97 -5.37 6.95 -0.19
CA GLY A 97 -4.51 6.03 -0.95
C GLY A 97 -3.89 4.93 -0.09
N ARG A 98 -3.43 5.28 1.12
CA ARG A 98 -2.90 4.32 2.10
C ARG A 98 -3.94 3.31 2.55
N GLU A 99 -5.15 3.77 2.85
CA GLU A 99 -6.24 2.87 3.22
C GLU A 99 -6.61 1.94 2.06
N ARG A 100 -6.64 2.45 0.82
CA ARG A 100 -6.88 1.61 -0.36
C ARG A 100 -5.82 0.52 -0.52
N LEU A 101 -4.54 0.87 -0.36
CA LEU A 101 -3.45 -0.10 -0.39
C LEU A 101 -3.63 -1.17 0.68
N ARG A 102 -3.92 -0.77 1.93
CA ARG A 102 -4.18 -1.70 3.03
C ARG A 102 -5.31 -2.68 2.70
N GLN A 103 -6.41 -2.21 2.12
CA GLN A 103 -7.53 -3.07 1.72
C GLN A 103 -7.14 -4.07 0.63
N CYS A 104 -6.33 -3.66 -0.35
CA CYS A 104 -5.79 -4.57 -1.36
C CYS A 104 -4.87 -5.64 -0.74
N GLU A 105 -4.02 -5.27 0.22
CA GLU A 105 -3.14 -6.21 0.93
C GLU A 105 -3.94 -7.24 1.74
N LEU A 106 -5.00 -6.81 2.44
CA LEU A 106 -5.90 -7.70 3.18
C LEU A 106 -6.60 -8.70 2.25
N LYS A 107 -7.07 -8.25 1.09
CA LYS A 107 -7.69 -9.11 0.07
C LYS A 107 -6.69 -10.13 -0.46
N LEU A 108 -5.48 -9.69 -0.82
CA LEU A 108 -4.41 -10.56 -1.29
C LEU A 108 -4.05 -11.63 -0.25
N ALA A 109 -3.87 -11.24 1.02
CA ALA A 109 -3.59 -12.17 2.11
C ALA A 109 -4.72 -13.20 2.32
N THR A 110 -5.97 -12.77 2.13
CA THR A 110 -7.14 -13.65 2.24
C THR A 110 -7.18 -14.66 1.09
N VAL A 111 -6.92 -14.23 -0.14
CA VAL A 111 -6.84 -15.15 -1.31
C VAL A 111 -5.70 -16.16 -1.13
N LYS A 112 -4.52 -15.72 -0.68
CA LYS A 112 -3.39 -16.62 -0.36
C LYS A 112 -3.79 -17.71 0.64
N ARG A 113 -4.39 -17.31 1.78
CA ARG A 113 -4.87 -18.28 2.79
C ARG A 113 -5.89 -19.26 2.24
N LEU A 114 -6.80 -18.82 1.37
CA LEU A 114 -7.79 -19.69 0.72
C LEU A 114 -7.12 -20.73 -0.18
N ILE A 115 -6.11 -20.33 -0.95
CA ILE A 115 -5.32 -21.23 -1.81
C ILE A 115 -4.59 -22.26 -0.96
N ASP A 116 -3.88 -21.83 0.08
CA ASP A 116 -3.12 -22.72 0.96
C ASP A 116 -4.02 -23.78 1.59
N ARG A 117 -5.17 -23.37 2.15
CA ARG A 117 -6.16 -24.29 2.72
C ARG A 117 -6.66 -25.30 1.69
N ARG A 118 -6.89 -24.85 0.45
CA ARG A 118 -7.36 -25.73 -0.63
C ARG A 118 -6.29 -26.73 -1.06
N GLN A 119 -5.03 -26.30 -1.15
CA GLN A 119 -3.91 -27.17 -1.47
C GLN A 119 -3.69 -28.22 -0.38
N GLN A 120 -3.74 -27.83 0.90
CA GLN A 120 -3.64 -28.75 2.03
C GLN A 120 -4.75 -29.82 1.99
N ALA A 121 -6.01 -29.41 1.77
CA ALA A 121 -7.12 -30.35 1.66
C ALA A 121 -6.94 -31.36 0.50
N LEU A 122 -6.35 -30.93 -0.61
CA LEU A 122 -6.08 -31.80 -1.76
C LEU A 122 -4.93 -32.78 -1.50
N ARG A 123 -3.87 -32.34 -0.80
CA ARG A 123 -2.77 -33.21 -0.35
C ARG A 123 -3.30 -34.29 0.57
N LEU A 124 -4.01 -33.91 1.63
CA LEU A 124 -4.62 -34.87 2.56
C LEU A 124 -5.55 -35.88 1.85
N ALA A 125 -6.32 -35.43 0.85
CA ALA A 125 -7.17 -36.33 0.08
C ALA A 125 -6.37 -37.26 -0.85
N ALA A 126 -5.21 -36.83 -1.35
CA ALA A 126 -4.30 -37.67 -2.14
C ALA A 126 -3.62 -38.71 -1.26
N ASP A 127 -3.06 -38.31 -0.12
CA ASP A 127 -2.39 -39.19 0.84
C ASP A 127 -3.32 -40.32 1.31
N ARG A 128 -4.59 -40.00 1.60
CA ARG A 128 -5.61 -41.00 1.96
C ARG A 128 -5.91 -42.00 0.83
N ARG A 129 -5.90 -41.55 -0.43
CA ARG A 129 -6.13 -42.44 -1.58
C ARG A 129 -4.93 -43.35 -1.81
N GLU A 130 -3.72 -42.81 -1.69
CA GLU A 130 -2.48 -43.58 -1.82
C GLU A 130 -2.34 -44.63 -0.72
N GLN A 131 -2.61 -44.26 0.53
CA GLN A 131 -2.62 -45.20 1.65
C GLN A 131 -3.60 -46.36 1.39
N LYS A 132 -4.85 -46.05 0.99
CA LYS A 132 -5.85 -47.08 0.70
C LYS A 132 -5.40 -48.03 -0.41
N GLN A 133 -4.82 -47.51 -1.50
CA GLN A 133 -4.32 -48.33 -2.60
C GLN A 133 -3.13 -49.20 -2.18
N SER A 134 -2.24 -48.67 -1.33
CA SER A 134 -1.12 -49.41 -0.76
C SER A 134 -1.62 -50.55 0.13
N ASP A 135 -2.58 -50.29 1.02
CA ASP A 135 -3.18 -51.29 1.91
C ASP A 135 -3.87 -52.40 1.11
N GLU A 136 -4.65 -52.05 0.07
CA GLU A 136 -5.29 -53.02 -0.84
C GLU A 136 -4.26 -53.87 -1.61
N ALA A 137 -3.14 -53.28 -2.03
CA ALA A 137 -2.06 -54.03 -2.67
C ALA A 137 -1.34 -54.97 -1.69
N ALA A 138 -1.09 -54.54 -0.46
CA ALA A 138 -0.49 -55.36 0.59
C ALA A 138 -1.40 -56.54 0.97
N GLN A 139 -2.71 -56.31 1.13
CA GLN A 139 -3.69 -57.37 1.39
C GLN A 139 -3.76 -58.39 0.25
N ARG A 140 -3.78 -57.95 -1.01
CA ARG A 140 -3.74 -58.85 -2.18
C ARG A 140 -2.48 -59.72 -2.21
N LYS A 141 -1.31 -59.13 -1.96
CA LYS A 141 -0.04 -59.87 -1.87
C LYS A 141 -0.05 -60.87 -0.71
N ALA A 142 -0.53 -60.48 0.46
CA ALA A 142 -0.62 -61.37 1.62
C ALA A 142 -1.56 -62.55 1.38
N TRP A 143 -2.70 -62.32 0.72
CA TRP A 143 -3.63 -63.38 0.35
C TRP A 143 -3.04 -64.35 -0.68
N ALA A 144 -2.41 -63.83 -1.74
CA ALA A 144 -1.73 -64.65 -2.74
C ALA A 144 -0.62 -65.52 -2.12
N ASN A 145 0.19 -64.97 -1.22
CA ASN A 145 1.25 -65.72 -0.54
C ASN A 145 0.69 -66.83 0.37
N ARG A 146 -0.43 -66.57 1.05
CA ARG A 146 -1.13 -67.57 1.88
C ARG A 146 -1.72 -68.71 1.04
N GLN A 147 -2.25 -68.41 -0.15
CA GLN A 147 -2.74 -69.45 -1.06
C GLN A 147 -1.60 -70.30 -1.64
N GLY A 148 -0.46 -69.70 -1.97
CA GLY A 148 0.72 -70.43 -2.44
C GLY A 148 1.27 -71.41 -1.40
N LEU A 149 1.25 -71.04 -0.11
CA LEU A 149 1.66 -71.90 0.99
C LEU A 149 0.68 -73.03 1.31
N ALA A 150 -0.61 -72.88 0.97
CA ALA A 150 -1.63 -73.92 1.19
C ALA A 150 -1.74 -74.92 0.03
N ALA A 151 -1.15 -74.59 -1.13
CA ALA A 151 -1.13 -75.44 -2.32
C ALA A 151 0.17 -76.23 -2.50
N ALA A 152 1.14 -76.07 -1.58
CA ALA A 152 2.41 -76.80 -1.50
C ALA A 152 2.36 -77.81 -0.35
#